data_AF-A0AAE3QDG7-F1
#
_entry.id   AF-A0AAE3QDG7-F1
#
_cell.length_a   1.000
_cell.length_b   1.000
_cell.length_c   1.000
_cell.angle_alpha   90.00
_cell.angle_beta   90.00
_cell.angle_gamma   90.00
#
_symmetry.space_group_name_H-M   'P 1'
#
loop_
_entity.id
_entity.type
_entity.pdbx_description
1 polymer ?
#
loop_
_entity_poly.entity_id
_entity_poly.type
_entity_poly.pdbx_seq_one_letter_code
_entity_poly.pdbx_strand_id
1 'polypeptide(L)'
;MRLLPAFRISTLSGIAAIAAALASCQSGSNSTAVSSAALPTMERVALGANACWFKSGDPAFKPYRLAPELNSFSGRPRILVVHRTRPEDRPLLVVQAEGNPSKLDAFGPMMNEAVGSRIARDVTRWAGGSKGC
;
A
#
# COMPACT_ATOMS: atom_id res chain seq x y z
N MET A 1 -25.76 -70.87 -13.84
CA MET A 1 -26.21 -69.67 -14.58
C MET A 1 -25.71 -68.45 -13.84
N ARG A 2 -24.82 -67.64 -14.47
CA ARG A 2 -24.53 -66.20 -14.19
C ARG A 2 -23.86 -65.86 -12.83
N LEU A 3 -22.89 -64.97 -12.66
CA LEU A 3 -22.06 -64.05 -13.46
C LEU A 3 -20.92 -63.55 -12.50
N LEU A 4 -19.68 -63.44 -12.96
CA LEU A 4 -18.54 -62.72 -12.31
C LEU A 4 -18.86 -61.18 -12.28
N PRO A 5 -18.28 -60.31 -11.39
CA PRO A 5 -16.83 -60.09 -11.35
C PRO A 5 -16.17 -59.61 -10.04
N ALA A 6 -14.84 -59.82 -10.01
CA ALA A 6 -13.88 -59.06 -9.22
C ALA A 6 -13.93 -57.56 -9.57
N PHE A 7 -13.72 -56.65 -8.60
CA PHE A 7 -12.87 -55.46 -8.79
C PHE A 7 -12.65 -54.66 -7.48
N ARG A 8 -11.40 -54.67 -7.01
CA ARG A 8 -10.62 -53.52 -6.52
C ARG A 8 -11.25 -52.59 -5.46
N ILE A 9 -11.09 -52.93 -4.18
CA ILE A 9 -11.31 -52.00 -3.05
C ILE A 9 -9.96 -51.46 -2.52
N SER A 10 -9.12 -50.87 -3.38
CA SER A 10 -7.81 -50.32 -2.92
C SER A 10 -7.43 -48.96 -3.49
N THR A 11 -8.36 -48.24 -4.14
CA THR A 11 -8.08 -46.94 -4.78
C THR A 11 -8.79 -45.75 -4.15
N LEU A 12 -9.40 -45.89 -2.96
CA LEU A 12 -10.06 -44.76 -2.29
C LEU A 12 -9.19 -43.99 -1.29
N SER A 13 -8.06 -44.55 -0.84
CA SER A 13 -7.26 -43.91 0.23
C SER A 13 -6.28 -42.84 -0.28
N GLY A 14 -5.84 -42.93 -1.55
CA GLY A 14 -4.85 -41.99 -2.10
C GLY A 14 -5.39 -40.60 -2.47
N ILE A 15 -6.68 -40.48 -2.80
CA ILE A 15 -7.27 -39.24 -3.31
C ILE A 15 -7.52 -38.23 -2.18
N ALA A 16 -7.85 -38.72 -0.97
CA ALA A 16 -8.11 -37.85 0.19
C ALA A 16 -6.85 -37.11 0.68
N ALA A 17 -5.67 -37.75 0.58
CA ALA A 17 -4.42 -37.14 1.03
C ALA A 17 -3.96 -35.97 0.14
N ILE A 18 -4.26 -36.02 -1.17
CA ILE A 18 -3.88 -34.96 -2.12
C ILE A 18 -4.78 -33.72 -1.96
N ALA A 19 -6.08 -33.92 -1.68
CA ALA A 19 -7.02 -32.82 -1.47
C ALA A 19 -6.68 -31.96 -0.23
N ALA A 20 -6.15 -32.57 0.84
CA ALA A 20 -5.74 -31.84 2.04
C ALA A 20 -4.51 -30.94 1.80
N ALA A 21 -3.59 -31.32 0.92
CA ALA A 21 -2.42 -30.53 0.59
C ALA A 21 -2.77 -29.25 -0.21
N LEU A 22 -3.82 -29.30 -1.04
CA LEU A 22 -4.27 -28.17 -1.86
C LEU A 22 -5.03 -27.10 -1.05
N ALA A 23 -5.70 -27.48 0.04
CA ALA A 23 -6.42 -26.53 0.91
C ALA A 23 -5.48 -25.57 1.67
N SER A 24 -4.21 -25.95 1.87
CA SER A 24 -3.19 -25.09 2.49
C SER A 24 -2.72 -23.94 1.59
N CYS A 25 -3.00 -23.98 0.28
CA CYS A 25 -2.65 -22.92 -0.66
C CYS A 25 -3.76 -21.88 -0.84
N GLN A 26 -4.86 -21.98 -0.10
CA GLN A 26 -5.85 -20.90 -0.03
C GLN A 26 -5.28 -19.77 0.83
N SER A 27 -4.27 -19.05 0.30
CA SER A 27 -3.85 -17.76 0.83
C SER A 27 -5.08 -16.87 0.86
N GLY A 28 -5.66 -16.68 2.05
CA GLY A 28 -6.84 -15.87 2.26
C GLY A 28 -6.57 -14.49 1.67
N SER A 29 -7.28 -14.15 0.59
CA SER A 29 -7.39 -12.75 0.22
C SER A 29 -8.23 -12.11 1.31
N ASN A 30 -7.56 -11.54 2.32
CA ASN A 30 -8.21 -10.56 3.18
C ASN A 30 -8.61 -9.42 2.27
N SER A 31 -9.85 -9.45 1.77
CA SER A 31 -10.51 -8.31 1.15
C SER A 31 -10.50 -7.23 2.20
N THR A 32 -9.45 -6.41 2.14
CA THR A 32 -9.21 -5.36 3.11
C THR A 32 -10.34 -4.38 2.84
N ALA A 33 -11.32 -4.33 3.75
CA ALA A 33 -12.39 -3.34 3.66
C ALA A 33 -11.74 -1.97 3.40
N VAL A 34 -12.29 -1.22 2.43
CA VAL A 34 -11.80 0.12 2.08
C VAL A 34 -11.55 0.88 3.37
N SER A 35 -10.29 1.21 3.64
CA SER A 35 -9.92 1.78 4.93
C SER A 35 -10.58 3.15 5.09
N SER A 36 -11.55 3.23 6.00
CA SER A 36 -12.23 4.48 6.36
C SER A 36 -11.31 5.45 7.10
N ALA A 37 -10.23 4.96 7.72
CA ALA A 37 -9.27 5.78 8.46
C ALA A 37 -8.07 6.25 7.61
N ALA A 38 -7.70 5.50 6.56
CA ALA A 38 -6.55 5.81 5.72
C ALA A 38 -6.77 7.03 4.86
N LEU A 39 -7.96 7.15 4.23
CA LEU A 39 -8.29 8.29 3.37
C LEU A 39 -8.18 9.65 4.08
N PRO A 40 -8.87 9.90 5.21
CA PRO A 40 -8.76 11.18 5.92
C PRO A 40 -7.36 11.42 6.50
N THR A 41 -6.59 10.36 6.76
CA THR A 41 -5.17 10.51 7.14
C THR A 41 -4.34 11.00 5.96
N MET A 42 -4.50 10.38 4.78
CA MET A 42 -3.74 10.75 3.59
C MET A 42 -4.16 12.09 3.00
N GLU A 43 -5.42 12.52 3.15
CA GLU A 43 -5.85 13.87 2.80
C GLU A 43 -5.08 14.93 3.61
N ARG A 44 -4.93 14.73 4.92
CA ARG A 44 -4.14 15.64 5.78
C ARG A 44 -2.67 15.65 5.37
N VAL A 45 -2.09 14.50 5.10
CA VAL A 45 -0.71 14.38 4.61
C VAL A 45 -0.54 15.08 3.26
N ALA A 46 -1.48 14.90 2.32
CA ALA A 46 -1.44 15.54 1.01
C ALA A 46 -1.53 17.06 1.10
N LEU A 47 -2.42 17.59 1.96
CA LEU A 47 -2.55 19.03 2.20
C LEU A 47 -1.29 19.61 2.85
N GLY A 48 -0.73 18.93 3.85
CA GLY A 48 0.51 19.32 4.51
C GLY A 48 1.70 19.35 3.55
N ALA A 49 1.90 18.28 2.78
CA ALA A 49 2.95 18.20 1.76
C ALA A 49 2.79 19.32 0.72
N ASN A 50 1.59 19.53 0.20
CA ASN A 50 1.33 20.58 -0.79
C ASN A 50 1.65 21.97 -0.24
N ALA A 51 1.23 22.27 1.00
CA ALA A 51 1.47 23.57 1.62
C ALA A 51 2.95 23.79 1.98
N CYS A 52 3.55 22.83 2.67
CA CYS A 52 4.85 23.01 3.34
C CYS A 52 6.06 22.60 2.51
N TRP A 53 5.91 21.73 1.52
CA TRP A 53 7.01 21.35 0.64
C TRP A 53 6.92 22.09 -0.70
N PHE A 54 5.74 22.18 -1.30
CA PHE A 54 5.63 22.67 -2.68
C PHE A 54 5.21 24.14 -2.79
N LYS A 55 4.11 24.56 -2.13
CA LYS A 55 3.64 25.95 -2.19
C LYS A 55 4.55 26.93 -1.43
N SER A 56 5.19 26.48 -0.36
CA SER A 56 6.20 27.24 0.38
C SER A 56 7.50 27.47 -0.41
N GLY A 57 7.74 26.68 -1.47
CA GLY A 57 8.99 26.75 -2.24
C GLY A 57 10.17 26.07 -1.56
N ASP A 58 9.94 25.01 -0.79
CA ASP A 58 11.01 24.31 -0.07
C ASP A 58 12.16 23.88 -0.98
N PRO A 59 13.42 24.23 -0.67
CA PRO A 59 14.56 23.92 -1.53
C PRO A 59 14.74 22.43 -1.81
N ALA A 60 14.42 21.56 -0.84
CA ALA A 60 14.56 20.11 -1.01
C ALA A 60 13.52 19.52 -1.97
N PHE A 61 12.39 20.21 -2.17
CA PHE A 61 11.27 19.73 -3.00
C PHE A 61 11.10 20.51 -4.31
N LYS A 62 11.82 21.62 -4.49
CA LYS A 62 11.82 22.46 -5.69
C LYS A 62 11.99 21.71 -7.03
N PRO A 63 12.90 20.71 -7.18
CA PRO A 63 13.07 20.01 -8.46
C PRO A 63 11.96 18.97 -8.73
N TYR A 64 11.05 18.77 -7.76
CA TYR A 64 10.02 17.76 -7.81
C TYR A 64 8.63 18.40 -7.90
N ARG A 65 7.61 17.54 -7.96
CA ARG A 65 6.21 17.91 -7.81
C ARG A 65 5.41 16.80 -7.13
N LEU A 66 4.33 17.21 -6.47
CA LEU A 66 3.38 16.32 -5.81
C LEU A 66 2.39 15.74 -6.83
N ALA A 67 2.14 14.44 -6.75
CA ALA A 67 1.05 13.77 -7.46
C ALA A 67 0.19 12.98 -6.45
N PRO A 68 -0.98 13.52 -6.06
CA PRO A 68 -1.90 12.82 -5.17
C PRO A 68 -2.69 11.74 -5.91
N GLU A 69 -2.70 10.53 -5.35
CA GLU A 69 -3.51 9.38 -5.79
C GLU A 69 -4.38 8.92 -4.62
N LEU A 70 -5.25 9.82 -4.15
CA LEU A 70 -6.09 9.57 -2.98
C LEU A 70 -7.32 8.71 -3.29
N ASN A 71 -7.79 8.73 -4.55
CA ASN A 71 -8.90 7.88 -4.98
C ASN A 71 -8.40 6.46 -5.31
N SER A 72 -8.07 5.71 -4.26
CA SER A 72 -7.62 4.32 -4.39
C SER A 72 -8.76 3.37 -4.02
N PHE A 73 -9.39 2.75 -5.02
CA PHE A 73 -10.41 1.71 -4.83
C PHE A 73 -9.90 0.48 -4.05
N SER A 74 -8.58 0.30 -3.96
CA SER A 74 -7.92 -0.74 -3.18
C SER A 74 -7.75 -0.42 -1.69
N GLY A 75 -8.28 0.72 -1.20
CA GLY A 75 -8.16 1.11 0.22
C GLY A 75 -6.76 1.57 0.64
N ARG A 76 -5.88 1.87 -0.32
CA ARG A 76 -4.48 2.30 -0.11
C ARG A 76 -4.18 3.65 -0.77
N PRO A 77 -4.81 4.74 -0.30
CA PRO A 77 -4.54 6.09 -0.80
C PRO A 77 -3.05 6.43 -0.65
N ARG A 78 -2.50 7.17 -1.61
CA ARG A 78 -1.10 7.56 -1.60
C ARG A 78 -0.86 8.96 -2.15
N ILE A 79 0.26 9.55 -1.76
CA ILE A 79 0.86 10.67 -2.47
C ILE A 79 2.21 10.23 -3.03
N LEU A 80 2.54 10.78 -4.19
CA LEU A 80 3.81 10.54 -4.87
C LEU A 80 4.58 11.86 -4.99
N VAL A 81 5.90 11.79 -4.84
CA VAL A 81 6.80 12.85 -5.27
C VAL A 81 7.55 12.34 -6.49
N VAL A 82 7.44 13.08 -7.58
CA VAL A 82 8.02 12.75 -8.88
C VAL A 82 8.87 13.90 -9.39
N HIS A 83 9.75 13.64 -10.36
CA HIS A 83 10.48 14.70 -11.05
C HIS A 83 9.53 15.68 -11.69
N ARG A 84 9.78 16.99 -11.53
CA ARG A 84 8.89 18.01 -12.09
C ARG A 84 8.73 17.88 -13.60
N THR A 85 9.84 17.66 -14.32
CA THR A 85 9.91 17.58 -15.79
C THR A 85 9.56 16.21 -16.37
N ARG A 86 9.54 15.15 -15.55
CA ARG A 86 9.26 13.77 -15.98
C ARG A 86 8.26 13.09 -15.04
N PRO A 87 6.97 13.45 -15.13
CA PRO A 87 5.86 12.85 -14.39
C PRO A 87 5.80 11.35 -14.30
N GLU A 88 6.01 10.74 -15.45
CA GLU A 88 5.81 9.35 -15.78
C GLU A 88 6.95 8.46 -15.30
N ASP A 89 8.08 9.07 -14.90
CA ASP A 89 9.18 8.37 -14.27
C ASP A 89 8.75 7.76 -12.94
N ARG A 90 9.53 6.78 -12.47
CA ARG A 90 9.33 6.14 -11.17
C ARG A 90 9.28 7.19 -10.04
N PRO A 91 8.30 7.11 -9.12
CA PRO A 91 8.25 7.98 -7.95
C PRO A 91 9.52 7.89 -7.08
N LEU A 92 9.94 9.05 -6.58
CA LEU A 92 11.10 9.22 -5.71
C LEU A 92 10.73 9.12 -4.23
N LEU A 93 9.48 9.44 -3.91
CA LEU A 93 8.86 9.21 -2.62
C LEU A 93 7.44 8.72 -2.85
N VAL A 94 7.06 7.69 -2.11
CA VAL A 94 5.68 7.24 -1.96
C VAL A 94 5.35 7.33 -0.48
N VAL A 95 4.25 8.02 -0.17
CA VAL A 95 3.65 7.97 1.16
C VAL A 95 2.25 7.41 1.00
N GLN A 96 1.91 6.39 1.75
CA GLN A 96 0.63 5.71 1.66
C GLN A 96 0.09 5.39 3.05
N ALA A 97 -1.21 5.14 3.14
CA ALA A 97 -1.80 4.57 4.34
C ALA A 97 -2.79 3.46 4.04
N GLU A 98 -3.00 2.57 5.01
CA GLU A 98 -3.96 1.48 4.92
C GLU A 98 -4.50 1.06 6.30
N GLY A 99 -5.57 0.25 6.30
CA GLY A 99 -6.13 -0.35 7.52
C GLY A 99 -6.88 0.62 8.45
N ASN A 100 -7.54 0.07 9.46
CA ASN A 100 -8.23 0.83 10.51
C ASN A 100 -7.85 0.22 11.88
N PRO A 101 -7.03 0.90 12.72
CA PRO A 101 -6.53 2.26 12.56
C PRO A 101 -5.55 2.43 11.38
N SER A 102 -5.45 3.64 10.88
CA SER A 102 -4.60 3.99 9.73
C SER A 102 -3.13 3.74 10.04
N LYS A 103 -2.49 2.85 9.27
CA LYS A 103 -1.04 2.61 9.27
C LYS A 103 -0.43 3.37 8.11
N LEU A 104 0.67 4.07 8.38
CA LEU A 104 1.31 4.99 7.44
C LEU A 104 2.71 4.48 7.08
N ASP A 105 3.00 4.42 5.78
CA ASP A 105 4.31 4.06 5.26
C ASP A 105 4.87 5.18 4.37
N ALA A 106 6.18 5.38 4.43
CA ALA A 106 6.92 6.27 3.54
C ALA A 106 8.17 5.54 3.02
N PHE A 107 8.34 5.47 1.70
CA PHE A 107 9.45 4.76 1.08
C PHE A 107 9.83 5.38 -0.28
N GLY A 108 11.00 5.00 -0.78
CA GLY A 108 11.55 5.48 -2.06
C GLY A 108 12.93 6.12 -1.92
N PRO A 109 13.60 6.46 -3.03
CA PRO A 109 14.92 7.07 -3.05
C PRO A 109 15.12 8.23 -2.06
N MET A 110 14.16 9.15 -1.94
CA MET A 110 14.28 10.33 -1.05
C MET A 110 14.38 9.97 0.44
N MET A 111 13.91 8.79 0.85
CA MET A 111 14.02 8.34 2.24
C MET A 111 15.46 7.98 2.63
N ASN A 112 16.32 7.72 1.65
CA ASN A 112 17.74 7.41 1.86
C ASN A 112 18.65 8.64 1.71
N GLU A 113 18.07 9.82 1.45
CA GLU A 113 18.78 11.08 1.34
C GLU A 113 18.74 11.86 2.66
N ALA A 114 19.50 12.95 2.75
CA ALA A 114 19.55 13.80 3.95
C ALA A 114 18.15 14.33 4.38
N VAL A 115 17.22 14.50 3.43
CA VAL A 115 15.85 14.95 3.67
C VAL A 115 14.94 13.86 4.27
N GLY A 116 15.33 12.58 4.21
CA GLY A 116 14.48 11.44 4.62
C GLY A 116 13.98 11.52 6.05
N SER A 117 14.85 11.90 7.01
CA SER A 117 14.43 12.07 8.41
C SER A 117 13.38 13.17 8.59
N ARG A 118 13.47 14.23 7.79
CA ARG A 118 12.51 15.34 7.81
C ARG A 118 11.19 14.92 7.18
N ILE A 119 11.24 14.19 6.06
CA ILE A 119 10.04 13.61 5.43
C ILE A 119 9.25 12.80 6.46
N ALA A 120 9.92 11.89 7.18
CA ALA A 120 9.27 11.08 8.20
C ALA A 120 8.58 11.92 9.27
N ARG A 121 9.29 12.93 9.84
CA ARG A 121 8.71 13.82 10.86
C ARG A 121 7.52 14.62 10.35
N ASP A 122 7.63 15.21 9.17
CA ASP A 122 6.58 16.02 8.56
C ASP A 122 5.32 15.17 8.30
N VAL A 123 5.49 14.01 7.68
CA VAL A 123 4.42 13.06 7.38
C VAL A 123 3.73 12.55 8.65
N THR A 124 4.49 12.14 9.67
CA THR A 124 3.91 11.74 10.97
C THR A 124 3.17 12.90 11.65
N ARG A 125 3.72 14.11 11.61
CA ARG A 125 3.09 15.31 12.18
C ARG A 125 1.74 15.60 11.52
N TRP A 126 1.64 15.52 10.19
CA TRP A 126 0.39 15.78 9.46
C TRP A 126 -0.62 14.64 9.60
N ALA A 127 -0.16 13.39 9.64
CA ALA A 127 -1.01 12.25 9.98
C ALA A 127 -1.62 12.38 11.39
N GLY A 128 -0.90 13.02 12.32
CA GLY A 128 -1.40 13.42 13.64
C GLY A 128 -2.37 14.61 13.64
N GLY A 129 -2.52 15.33 12.52
CA GLY A 129 -3.49 16.43 12.37
C GLY A 129 -2.93 17.85 12.54
N SER A 130 -1.62 18.00 12.74
CA SER A 130 -1.01 19.32 12.72
C SER A 130 -1.06 19.91 11.30
N LYS A 131 -1.20 21.24 11.20
CA LYS A 131 -1.31 21.98 9.93
C LYS A 131 -0.06 22.78 9.58
N GLY A 132 0.97 22.72 10.43
CA GLY A 132 2.17 23.53 10.31
C GLY A 132 3.28 22.89 9.48
N CYS A 133 4.14 23.77 8.97
CA CYS A 133 5.51 23.49 8.60
C CYS A 133 6.35 23.64 9.88
#